data_AF-A0A212F335-F1
#
_entry.id   AF-A0A212F335-F1
#
_cell.length_a   1.000
_cell.length_b   1.000
_cell.length_c   1.000
_cell.angle_alpha   90.00
_cell.angle_beta   90.00
_cell.angle_gamma   90.00
#
_symmetry.space_group_name_H-M   'P 1'
#
loop_
_entity.id
_entity.type
_entity.pdbx_description
1 polymer ?
#
loop_
_entity_poly.entity_id
_entity_poly.type
_entity_poly.pdbx_seq_one_letter_code
_entity_poly.pdbx_strand_id
1 'polypeptide(L)' 'MRSTNAFRVINFELYAKPNIVIMSIGLTCFGLALGYIAYMRQKYESMGYYAAVDKDGKEIFEKKKSKWD' A
#
# COMPACT_ATOMS: atom_id res chain seq x y z
N MET A 1 34.27 -22.77 -2.85
CA MET A 1 33.44 -23.17 -4.00
C MET A 1 32.94 -21.91 -4.70
N ARG A 2 33.16 -21.77 -6.01
CA ARG A 2 32.71 -20.58 -6.78
C ARG A 2 31.25 -20.78 -7.19
N SER A 3 30.33 -19.92 -6.76
CA SER A 3 28.93 -19.98 -7.22
C SER A 3 28.80 -19.40 -8.64
N THR A 4 28.00 -20.06 -9.47
CA THR A 4 27.72 -19.68 -10.85
C THR A 4 26.82 -18.43 -10.89
N ASN A 5 26.95 -17.61 -11.94
CA ASN A 5 26.18 -16.37 -12.06
C ASN A 5 24.66 -16.61 -12.04
N ALA A 6 24.18 -17.75 -12.56
CA ALA A 6 22.79 -18.16 -12.47
C ALA A 6 22.30 -18.29 -11.01
N PHE A 7 23.09 -18.91 -10.13
CA PHE A 7 22.74 -19.04 -8.71
C PHE A 7 22.78 -17.69 -7.97
N ARG A 8 23.63 -16.76 -8.40
CA ARG A 8 23.71 -15.41 -7.83
C ARG A 8 22.52 -14.52 -8.20
N VAL A 9 21.97 -14.70 -9.40
CA VAL A 9 20.76 -13.97 -9.85
C VAL A 9 19.50 -14.54 -9.21
N ILE A 10 19.38 -15.86 -9.15
CA ILE A 10 18.20 -16.53 -8.53
C ILE A 10 18.15 -16.25 -7.02
N ASN A 11 19.30 -16.18 -6.36
CA ASN A 11 19.40 -15.92 -4.93
C ASN A 11 20.07 -14.56 -4.67
N PHE A 12 19.57 -13.53 -5.35
CA PHE A 12 20.14 -12.17 -5.30
C PHE A 12 20.25 -11.64 -3.87
N GLU A 13 19.27 -11.92 -3.01
CA GLU A 13 19.25 -11.50 -1.61
C GLU A 13 20.46 -12.01 -0.81
N LEU A 14 20.98 -13.20 -1.11
CA LEU A 14 22.13 -13.78 -0.40
C LEU A 14 23.49 -13.19 -0.85
N TYR A 15 23.55 -12.56 -2.03
CA TYR A 15 24.80 -12.10 -2.64
C TYR A 15 24.84 -10.59 -2.93
N ALA A 16 23.70 -9.92 -2.95
CA ALA A 16 23.63 -8.48 -3.08
C ALA A 16 23.97 -7.85 -1.73
N LYS A 17 25.10 -7.14 -1.67
CA LYS A 17 25.46 -6.37 -0.49
C LYS A 17 24.35 -5.33 -0.25
N PRO A 18 23.79 -5.22 0.97
CA PRO A 18 22.69 -4.29 1.23
C PRO A 18 23.12 -2.87 0.85
N ASN A 19 22.45 -2.31 -0.16
CA ASN A 19 22.70 -0.96 -0.65
C ASN A 19 21.71 -0.02 0.03
N ILE A 20 22.23 0.78 0.96
CA ILE A 20 21.43 1.72 1.76
C ILE A 20 20.61 2.69 0.89
N VAL A 21 21.09 3.05 -0.30
CA VAL A 21 20.39 3.93 -1.24
C VAL A 21 19.16 3.24 -1.82
N ILE A 22 19.29 1.98 -2.24
CA ILE A 22 18.17 1.23 -2.82
C ILE A 22 17.14 0.92 -1.73
N MET A 23 17.61 0.57 -0.54
CA MET A 23 16.75 0.31 0.62
C MET A 23 15.98 1.55 1.06
N SER A 24 16.62 2.73 1.09
CA SER A 24 15.94 3.97 1.44
C SER A 24 14.89 4.37 0.41
N ILE A 25 15.20 4.24 -0.89
CA ILE A 25 14.24 4.48 -1.97
C ILE A 25 13.02 3.55 -1.82
N GLY A 26 13.25 2.26 -1.60
CA GLY A 26 12.18 1.29 -1.39
C GLY A 26 11.29 1.66 -0.20
N LEU A 27 11.90 2.04 0.93
CA LEU A 27 11.18 2.47 2.12
C LEU A 27 10.39 3.75 1.89
N THR A 28 10.95 4.73 1.16
CA THR A 28 10.26 5.97 0.82
C THR A 28 9.05 5.70 -0.07
N CYS A 29 9.20 4.90 -1.13
CA CYS A 29 8.09 4.54 -2.02
C CYS A 29 6.97 3.81 -1.25
N PHE A 30 7.34 2.87 -0.38
CA PHE A 30 6.38 2.16 0.45
C PHE A 30 5.65 3.09 1.43
N GLY A 31 6.39 4.00 2.08
CA GLY A 31 5.82 5.01 2.96
C GLY A 31 4.86 5.96 2.24
N LEU A 32 5.18 6.38 1.02
CA LEU A 32 4.30 7.21 0.19
C LEU A 32 3.00 6.47 -0.18
N ALA A 33 3.09 5.19 -0.57
CA ALA A 33 1.92 4.38 -0.88
C ALA A 33 0.99 4.24 0.34
N LEU A 34 1.53 3.90 1.50
CA LEU A 34 0.76 3.81 2.74
C LEU A 34 0.17 5.16 3.16
N GLY A 35 0.97 6.22 3.07
CA GLY A 35 0.54 7.58 3.39
C GLY A 35 -0.60 8.04 2.49
N TYR A 36 -0.55 7.75 1.19
CA TYR A 36 -1.61 8.07 0.25
C TYR A 36 -2.91 7.32 0.57
N ILE A 37 -2.82 6.02 0.88
CA ILE A 37 -4.00 5.22 1.28
C ILE A 37 -4.62 5.79 2.57
N ALA A 38 -3.79 6.10 3.57
CA ALA A 38 -4.26 6.68 4.82
C ALA A 38 -4.91 8.06 4.60
N TYR A 39 -4.31 8.90 3.76
CA TYR A 39 -4.87 10.21 3.38
C TYR A 39 -6.23 10.06 2.70
N MET A 40 -6.34 9.17 1.71
CA MET A 40 -7.61 8.93 1.01
C MET A 40 -8.67 8.45 2.00
N ARG A 41 -8.33 7.52 2.89
CA ARG A 41 -9.25 7.03 3.93
C ARG A 41 -9.74 8.15 4.84
N GLN A 42 -8.84 8.98 5.37
CA GLN A 42 -9.22 10.14 6.19
C GLN A 42 -10.08 11.14 5.42
N LYS A 43 -9.74 11.40 4.15
CA LYS A 43 -10.49 12.31 3.29
C LYS A 43 -11.93 11.83 3.11
N TYR A 44 -12.14 10.56 2.77
CA TYR A 44 -13.50 9.99 2.61
C TYR A 44 -14.29 10.01 3.93
N GLU A 45 -13.63 9.69 5.05
CA GLU A 45 -14.24 9.73 6.38
C GLU A 45 -14.68 11.15 6.76
N SER A 46 -13.84 12.15 6.50
CA SER A 46 -14.17 13.57 6.76
C SER A 46 -15.30 14.13 5.89
N MET A 47 -15.47 13.59 4.68
CA MET A 47 -16.58 13.95 3.78
C MET A 47 -17.90 13.22 4.14
N GLY A 48 -17.90 12.41 5.21
CA GLY A 48 -19.07 11.68 5.68
C GLY A 48 -19.45 10.49 4.81
N TYR A 49 -18.56 10.03 3.94
CA TYR A 49 -18.74 8.82 3.15
C TYR A 49 -18.16 7.63 3.94
N TYR A 50 -19.03 6.71 4.34
CA TYR A 50 -18.57 5.44 4.89
C TYR A 50 -18.51 4.42 3.74
N ALA A 51 -17.51 3.54 3.74
CA ALA A 51 -17.50 2.39 2.85
C ALA A 51 -18.61 1.44 3.31
N ALA A 52 -19.79 1.57 2.71
CA ALA A 52 -20.86 0.62 2.91
C ALA A 52 -20.65 -0.52 1.93
N VAL A 53 -20.60 -1.75 2.43
CA VAL A 53 -20.62 -2.93 1.57
C VAL A 53 -22.09 -3.21 1.29
N ASP A 54 -22.50 -3.12 0.02
CA ASP A 54 -23.84 -3.50 -0.39
C ASP A 54 -24.08 -4.99 -0.13
N LYS A 55 -25.33 -5.42 -0.08
CA LYS A 55 -25.69 -6.84 0.14
C LYS A 55 -25.11 -7.78 -0.94
N ASP A 56 -24.75 -7.23 -2.09
CA ASP A 56 -24.08 -7.91 -3.21
C ASP A 56 -22.53 -7.86 -3.13
N GLY A 57 -21.96 -7.41 -2.02
CA GLY A 57 -20.52 -7.40 -1.77
C GLY A 57 -19.75 -6.28 -2.47
N LYS A 58 -20.45 -5.29 -3.04
CA LYS A 58 -19.84 -4.14 -3.73
C LYS A 58 -19.63 -2.99 -2.76
N GLU A 59 -18.42 -2.44 -2.70
CA GLU A 59 -18.14 -1.23 -1.92
C GLU A 59 -18.81 -0.03 -2.59
N ILE A 60 -19.82 0.55 -1.94
CA ILE A 60 -20.47 1.79 -2.35
C ILE A 60 -20.12 2.88 -1.35
N PHE A 61 -19.63 4.01 -1.87
CA PHE A 61 -19.38 5.21 -1.08
C PHE A 61 -20.70 5.98 -0.91
N GLU A 62 -21.42 5.74 0.17
CA GLU A 62 -22.67 6.45 0.48
C GLU A 62 -22.44 7.60 1.45
N LYS A 63 -22.96 8.78 1.12
CA LYS A 63 -22.91 9.98 1.96
C LYS A 63 -23.87 9.80 3.14
N LYS A 64 -23.41 9.99 4.39
CA LYS A 64 -24.27 10.03 5.58
C LYS A 64 -25.41 11.04 5.35
N LYS A 65 -26.64 10.56 5.16
CA LYS A 65 -27.85 11.37 5.24
C LYS A 65 -28.37 11.36 6.68
N SER A 66 -28.74 12.54 7.16
CA SER A 66 -29.45 12.70 8.43
C SER A 66 -30.77 11.93 8.38
N LYS A 67 -31.11 11.22 9.46
CA LYS A 67 -32.42 10.54 9.62
C LYS A 67 -33.54 11.50 10.05
N TRP A 68 -33.26 12.80 10.13
CA TRP A 68 -34.12 13.80 10.76
C TRP A 68 -34.52 14.96 9.83
N ASP A 69 -34.39 14.77 8.51
CA ASP A 69 -34.93 15.69 7.50
C ASP A 69 -36.19 15.08 6.87
#